data_AF-A0A2D7PJW1-F1
#
_entry.id   AF-A0A2D7PJW1-F1
#
_cell.length_a   1.000
_cell.length_b   1.000
_cell.length_c   1.000
_cell.angle_alpha   90.00
_cell.angle_beta   90.00
_cell.angle_gamma   90.00
#
_symmetry.space_group_name_H-M   'P 1'
#
loop_
_entity.id
_entity.type
_entity.pdbx_description
1 polymer ?
#
loop_
_entity_poly.entity_id
_entity_poly.type
_entity_poly.pdbx_seq_one_letter_code
_entity_poly.pdbx_strand_id
1 'polypeptide(L)'
;MITRAAFRSSCLIVAIGATAGMNGCSNPNDVSFNAIKSDLTPHIMGISERDVDIELNMAVIGNQNLRMFWGDLGRIWLFDRPSRLSPYDIISTGGQPSQ
;
A
#
# COMPACT_ATOMS: atom_id res chain seq x y z
N MET A 1 -9.45 8.90 -37.80
CA MET A 1 -8.54 9.93 -37.22
C MET A 1 -9.07 10.34 -35.86
N ILE A 2 -8.52 9.78 -34.78
CA ILE A 2 -8.88 10.17 -33.41
C ILE A 2 -8.04 11.40 -33.07
N THR A 3 -8.73 12.52 -32.83
CA THR A 3 -8.11 13.83 -32.67
C THR A 3 -7.31 13.90 -31.36
N ARG A 4 -6.06 14.36 -31.45
CA ARG A 4 -5.08 14.46 -30.35
C ARG A 4 -5.56 15.25 -29.13
N ALA A 5 -6.65 16.02 -29.27
CA ALA A 5 -7.28 16.79 -28.20
C ALA A 5 -8.05 15.91 -27.19
N ALA A 6 -8.70 14.82 -27.66
CA ALA A 6 -9.47 13.94 -26.78
C ALA A 6 -8.57 13.16 -25.79
N PHE A 7 -7.33 12.87 -26.19
CA PHE A 7 -6.36 12.17 -25.35
C PHE A 7 -5.82 13.05 -24.21
N ARG A 8 -5.76 14.38 -24.41
CA ARG A 8 -5.26 15.33 -23.40
C ARG A 8 -6.28 15.62 -22.29
N SER A 9 -7.57 15.71 -22.63
CA SER A 9 -8.63 15.94 -21.63
C SER A 9 -8.91 14.71 -20.75
N SER A 10 -8.67 13.49 -21.25
CA SER A 10 -8.93 12.25 -20.49
C SER A 10 -8.00 12.09 -19.27
N CYS A 11 -6.73 12.50 -19.38
CA CYS A 11 -5.77 12.42 -18.26
C CYS A 11 -6.15 13.29 -17.05
N LEU A 12 -6.77 14.44 -17.28
CA LEU A 12 -7.12 15.39 -16.21
C LEU A 12 -8.24 14.86 -15.31
N ILE A 13 -9.18 14.09 -15.87
CA ILE A 13 -10.31 13.53 -15.11
C ILE A 13 -9.85 12.38 -14.20
N VAL A 14 -8.91 11.54 -14.67
CA VAL A 14 -8.32 10.47 -13.86
C VAL A 14 -7.46 11.04 -12.71
N ALA A 15 -6.72 12.12 -12.96
CA ALA A 15 -5.90 12.77 -11.94
C ALA A 15 -6.72 13.37 -10.79
N ILE A 16 -7.86 14.00 -11.09
CA ILE A 16 -8.74 14.62 -10.06
C ILE A 16 -9.50 13.55 -9.28
N GLY A 17 -9.92 12.45 -9.93
CA GLY A 17 -10.56 11.32 -9.26
C GLY A 17 -9.66 10.63 -8.24
N ALA A 18 -8.34 10.56 -8.50
CA ALA A 18 -7.39 9.92 -7.59
C ALA A 18 -7.13 10.73 -6.30
N THR A 19 -7.20 12.06 -6.35
CA THR A 19 -6.92 12.90 -5.17
C THR A 19 -8.10 13.06 -4.23
N ALA A 20 -9.34 12.86 -4.70
CA ALA A 20 -10.53 13.01 -3.87
C ALA A 20 -10.74 11.84 -2.87
N GLY A 21 -10.13 10.68 -3.13
CA GLY A 21 -10.25 9.48 -2.28
C GLY A 21 -9.22 9.38 -1.15
N MET A 22 -8.26 10.31 -1.05
CA MET A 22 -7.16 10.22 -0.06
C MET A 22 -7.39 11.04 1.21
N ASN A 23 -8.63 11.43 1.52
CA ASN A 23 -8.94 12.02 2.83
C ASN A 23 -8.96 10.92 3.88
N GLY A 24 -7.80 10.66 4.49
CA GLY A 24 -7.69 9.85 5.70
C GLY A 24 -8.32 10.61 6.86
N CYS A 25 -9.50 10.19 7.29
CA CYS A 25 -10.12 10.72 8.52
C CYS A 25 -9.35 10.18 9.74
N SER A 26 -8.34 10.91 10.23
CA SER A 26 -7.75 10.63 11.54
C SER A 26 -8.55 11.35 12.62
N ASN A 27 -9.22 10.60 13.50
CA ASN A 27 -9.86 11.18 14.68
C ASN A 27 -8.77 11.58 15.69
N PRO A 28 -8.58 12.87 16.02
CA PRO A 28 -7.51 13.31 16.92
C PRO A 28 -7.73 12.88 18.38
N ASN A 29 -8.89 12.30 18.70
CA ASN A 29 -9.25 11.90 20.06
C ASN A 29 -8.92 10.44 20.41
N ASP A 30 -8.51 9.63 19.44
CA ASP A 30 -8.21 8.20 19.66
C ASP A 30 -7.04 7.97 20.64
N VAL A 31 -6.09 8.91 20.66
CA VAL A 31 -4.92 8.85 21.57
C VAL A 31 -5.04 9.80 22.76
N SER A 32 -6.21 10.41 22.97
CA SER A 32 -6.40 11.36 24.08
C SER A 32 -6.40 10.63 25.43
N PHE A 33 -5.78 11.22 26.45
CA PHE A 33 -5.72 10.66 27.80
C PHE A 33 -7.09 10.30 28.37
N ASN A 34 -8.14 11.03 27.96
CA ASN A 34 -9.51 10.80 28.41
C ASN A 34 -10.12 9.56 27.75
N ALA A 35 -9.81 9.28 26.48
CA ALA A 35 -10.23 8.06 25.78
C ALA A 35 -9.57 6.80 26.39
N ILE A 36 -8.30 6.91 26.78
CA ILE A 36 -7.55 5.80 27.42
C ILE A 36 -8.11 5.52 28.83
N LYS A 37 -8.57 6.55 29.56
CA LYS A 37 -9.10 6.39 30.92
C LYS A 37 -10.56 5.92 30.95
N SER A 38 -11.33 6.10 29.88
CA SER A 38 -12.74 5.70 29.85
C SER A 38 -12.94 4.19 29.74
N ASP A 39 -11.94 3.42 29.29
CA ASP A 39 -12.02 1.96 29.20
C ASP A 39 -10.70 1.30 29.63
N LEU A 40 -10.66 0.80 30.87
CA LEU A 40 -9.50 0.12 31.44
C LEU A 40 -9.50 -1.40 31.18
N THR A 41 -10.56 -1.91 30.56
CA THR A 41 -10.74 -3.35 30.32
C THR A 41 -10.22 -3.68 28.93
N PRO A 42 -9.34 -4.68 28.75
CA PRO A 42 -9.01 -5.14 27.41
C PRO A 42 -10.27 -5.71 26.77
N HIS A 43 -10.72 -5.11 25.66
CA HIS A 43 -11.84 -5.62 24.87
C HIS A 43 -11.39 -6.89 24.13
N ILE A 44 -11.50 -8.04 24.79
CA ILE A 44 -11.12 -9.33 24.20
C ILE A 44 -12.23 -9.75 23.23
N MET A 45 -11.95 -9.66 21.94
CA MET A 45 -12.83 -10.18 20.88
C MET A 45 -12.51 -11.66 20.68
N GLY A 46 -12.97 -12.52 21.60
CA GLY A 46 -12.79 -13.98 21.52
C GLY A 46 -12.06 -14.59 22.72
N ILE A 47 -11.24 -15.62 22.47
CA ILE A 47 -10.51 -16.35 23.54
C ILE A 47 -9.10 -15.77 23.77
N SER A 48 -8.49 -15.15 22.74
CA SER A 48 -7.07 -14.77 22.79
C SER A 48 -6.69 -13.46 22.12
N GLU A 49 -7.60 -12.79 21.41
CA GLU A 49 -7.25 -11.64 20.56
C GLU A 49 -8.07 -10.41 20.96
N ARG A 50 -7.42 -9.24 20.98
CA ARG A 50 -8.08 -7.95 21.15
C ARG A 50 -8.47 -7.38 19.79
N ASP A 51 -9.48 -6.51 19.78
CA ASP A 51 -9.84 -5.69 18.63
C ASP A 51 -8.64 -4.98 17.98
N VAL A 52 -7.77 -4.36 18.77
CA VAL A 52 -6.56 -3.67 18.28
C VAL A 52 -5.54 -4.61 17.66
N ASP A 53 -5.48 -5.87 18.12
CA ASP A 53 -4.55 -6.86 17.59
C ASP A 53 -5.02 -7.32 16.19
N ILE A 54 -6.34 -7.47 16.00
CA ILE A 54 -6.97 -7.76 14.70
C ILE A 54 -6.67 -6.64 13.70
N GLU A 55 -6.85 -5.38 14.10
CA GLU A 55 -6.60 -4.23 13.23
C GLU A 55 -5.13 -4.14 12.82
N LEU A 56 -4.22 -4.37 13.76
CA LEU A 56 -2.78 -4.39 13.48
C LEU A 56 -2.43 -5.53 12.53
N ASN A 57 -3.00 -6.72 12.71
CA ASN A 57 -2.78 -7.87 11.84
C ASN A 57 -3.30 -7.59 10.42
N MET A 58 -4.49 -7.00 10.28
CA MET A 58 -5.02 -6.57 8.98
C MET A 58 -4.13 -5.51 8.31
N ALA A 59 -3.60 -4.55 9.08
CA ALA A 59 -2.68 -3.54 8.56
C ALA A 59 -1.37 -4.16 8.05
N VAL A 60 -0.80 -5.13 8.77
CA VAL A 60 0.41 -5.85 8.35
C VAL A 60 0.15 -6.64 7.06
N ILE A 61 -0.96 -7.39 7.00
CA ILE A 61 -1.37 -8.15 5.82
C ILE A 61 -1.56 -7.21 4.62
N GLY A 62 -2.23 -6.07 4.82
CA GLY A 62 -2.43 -5.05 3.80
C GLY A 62 -1.10 -4.52 3.24
N ASN A 63 -0.15 -4.18 4.10
CA ASN A 63 1.17 -3.71 3.68
C ASN A 63 1.96 -4.77 2.91
N GLN A 64 1.92 -6.03 3.35
CA GLN A 64 2.58 -7.14 2.66
C GLN A 64 1.97 -7.37 1.27
N ASN A 65 0.64 -7.42 1.19
CA ASN A 65 -0.09 -7.59 -0.06
C ASN A 65 0.17 -6.45 -1.05
N LEU A 66 0.21 -5.21 -0.57
CA LEU A 66 0.52 -4.05 -1.40
C LEU A 66 1.95 -4.15 -1.96
N ARG A 67 2.92 -4.58 -1.14
CA ARG A 67 4.30 -4.77 -1.60
C ARG A 67 4.40 -5.84 -2.68
N MET A 68 3.68 -6.95 -2.51
CA MET A 68 3.62 -8.01 -3.51
C MET A 68 2.97 -7.53 -4.80
N PHE A 69 1.85 -6.79 -4.70
CA PHE A 69 1.15 -6.22 -5.86
C PHE A 69 2.06 -5.34 -6.73
N TRP A 70 2.86 -4.47 -6.11
CA TRP A 70 3.81 -3.63 -6.85
C TRP A 70 4.93 -4.46 -7.50
N GLY A 71 5.41 -5.51 -6.83
CA GLY A 71 6.39 -6.44 -7.41
C GLY A 71 5.84 -7.19 -8.62
N ASP A 72 4.61 -7.71 -8.52
CA ASP A 72 3.93 -8.40 -9.61
C ASP A 72 3.68 -7.48 -10.80
N LEU A 73 3.30 -6.22 -10.55
CA LEU A 73 3.15 -5.22 -11.60
C LEU A 73 4.49 -4.98 -12.32
N GLY A 74 5.58 -4.80 -11.58
CA GLY A 74 6.93 -4.69 -12.16
C GLY A 74 7.32 -5.89 -13.03
N ARG A 75 6.88 -7.10 -12.65
CA ARG A 75 7.09 -8.32 -13.42
C ARG A 75 6.24 -8.40 -14.69
N ILE A 76 4.97 -7.99 -14.64
CA ILE A 76 4.07 -7.91 -15.81
C ILE A 76 4.63 -6.95 -16.86
N TRP A 77 5.10 -5.77 -16.44
CA TRP A 77 5.67 -4.78 -17.35
C TRP A 77 7.14 -5.02 -17.70
N LEU A 78 7.74 -6.10 -17.19
CA LEU A 78 9.16 -6.43 -17.38
C LEU A 78 10.13 -5.32 -16.92
N PHE A 79 9.71 -4.47 -15.97
CA PHE A 79 10.55 -3.42 -15.39
C PHE A 79 11.41 -3.89 -14.21
N ASP A 80 11.05 -5.04 -13.63
CA ASP A 80 11.75 -5.60 -12.46
C ASP A 80 13.05 -6.35 -12.81
N ARG A 81 13.30 -6.59 -14.10
CA ARG A 81 14.53 -7.24 -14.56
C ARG A 81 15.16 -6.53 -15.75
N PRO A 82 16.49 -6.38 -15.74
CA PRO A 82 17.19 -5.83 -16.87
C PRO A 82 17.14 -6.74 -18.10
N SER A 83 17.25 -6.15 -19.29
CA SER A 83 17.35 -6.91 -20.53
C SER A 83 18.64 -7.73 -20.54
N ARG A 84 18.55 -9.03 -20.82
CA ARG A 84 19.71 -9.94 -20.99
C ARG A 84 20.56 -9.66 -22.24
N LEU A 85 20.36 -8.50 -22.88
CA LEU A 85 21.08 -8.02 -24.06
C LEU A 85 22.31 -7.16 -23.68
N SER A 86 22.47 -6.79 -22.41
CA SER A 86 23.69 -6.11 -21.96
C SER A 86 24.87 -7.10 -21.95
N PRO A 87 26.08 -6.69 -22.41
CA PRO A 87 27.27 -7.54 -22.42
C PRO A 87 27.70 -8.09 -21.05
N TYR A 88 27.20 -7.48 -19.97
CA TYR A 88 27.45 -7.87 -18.59
C TYR A 88 26.13 -8.23 -17.93
N ASP A 89 26.14 -9.33 -17.18
CA ASP A 89 24.99 -9.75 -16.38
C ASP A 89 24.85 -8.78 -15.21
N ILE A 90 23.72 -8.09 -15.13
CA ILE A 90 23.42 -7.22 -14.00
C ILE A 90 22.59 -8.00 -12.99
N ILE A 91 23.28 -8.40 -11.93
CA ILE A 91 22.73 -9.07 -10.76
C ILE A 91 21.78 -8.12 -10.02
N SER A 92 20.55 -8.59 -9.79
CA SER A 92 19.58 -7.87 -8.97
C SER A 92 20.05 -7.87 -7.52
N THR A 93 20.57 -6.74 -7.04
CA THR A 93 20.95 -6.52 -5.64
C THR A 93 19.73 -6.16 -4.79
N GLY A 94 18.59 -6.84 -5.00
CA GLY A 94 17.26 -6.53 -4.47
C GLY A 94 17.08 -6.58 -2.94
N GLY A 95 18.14 -6.33 -2.17
CA GLY A 95 18.12 -6.20 -0.72
C GLY A 95 17.93 -7.52 0.02
N GLN A 96 17.87 -8.66 -0.67
CA GLN A 96 17.92 -9.96 -0.03
C GLN A 96 19.38 -10.25 0.35
N PRO A 97 19.70 -10.55 1.63
CA PRO A 97 21.01 -11.06 1.96
C PRO A 97 21.24 -12.30 1.12
N SER A 98 22.38 -12.34 0.42
CA SER A 98 22.84 -13.53 -0.28
C SER A 98 22.80 -14.70 0.70
N GLN A 99 21.95 -15.68 0.42
CA GLN A 99 22.07 -17.00 1.06
C GLN A 99 23.35 -17.67 0.59
#